data_AF-A0A1F7I9A8-F1
#
_entry.id   AF-A0A1F7I9A8-F1
#
_cell.length_a   1.000
_cell.length_b   1.000
_cell.length_c   1.000
_cell.angle_alpha   90.00
_cell.angle_beta   90.00
_cell.angle_gamma   90.00
#
_symmetry.space_group_name_H-M   'P 1'
#
loop_
_entity.id
_entity.type
_entity.pdbx_description
1 polymer ?
#
loop_
_entity_poly.entity_id
_entity_poly.type
_entity_poly.pdbx_seq_one_letter_code
_entity_poly.pdbx_strand_id
1 'polypeptide(L)'
;MTSQAGVNNDKDKINEAISVILAEHKKMTEGKITDEELIRAKEMIKGRILLSMEDSSNIATWYGTKLILENKTETVEEVIEKLDKVSKEEVVEVAKDIVRPEKLNLALIGPFNNEDFRGLLTNDHGL
;
A
#
# COMPACT_ATOMS: atom_id res chain seq x y z
N MET A 1 5.32 2.82 0.63
CA MET A 1 4.35 1.85 0.07
C MET A 1 5.08 0.98 -0.94
N THR A 2 4.81 -0.32 -0.99
CA THR A 2 5.42 -1.25 -1.96
C THR A 2 4.32 -2.05 -2.63
N SER A 3 4.35 -2.13 -3.96
CA SER A 3 3.50 -3.02 -4.75
C SER A 3 4.36 -4.17 -5.28
N GLN A 4 3.86 -5.39 -5.22
CA GLN A 4 4.57 -6.59 -5.68
C GLN A 4 3.67 -7.38 -6.62
N ALA A 5 4.23 -7.88 -7.70
CA ALA A 5 3.52 -8.70 -8.68
C ALA A 5 4.44 -9.81 -9.20
N GLY A 6 3.90 -11.02 -9.30
CA GLY A 6 4.52 -12.12 -10.04
C GLY A 6 4.06 -12.05 -11.49
N VAL A 7 5.02 -11.93 -12.42
CA VAL A 7 4.75 -11.82 -13.86
C VAL A 7 5.63 -12.83 -14.59
N ASN A 8 5.14 -13.35 -15.72
CA ASN A 8 5.95 -14.20 -16.59
C ASN A 8 7.21 -13.45 -17.05
N ASN A 9 8.27 -14.19 -17.42
CA ASN A 9 9.52 -13.64 -17.96
C ASN A 9 9.36 -13.12 -19.40
N ASP A 10 8.33 -12.32 -19.63
CA ASP A 10 8.01 -11.64 -20.87
C ASP A 10 8.12 -10.13 -20.61
N LYS A 11 8.99 -9.45 -21.37
CA LYS A 11 9.29 -8.02 -21.18
C LYS A 11 8.05 -7.15 -21.36
N ASP A 12 7.18 -7.47 -22.31
CA ASP A 12 6.00 -6.66 -22.58
C ASP A 12 5.00 -6.78 -21.43
N LYS A 13 4.86 -7.98 -20.84
CA LYS A 13 4.01 -8.20 -19.67
C LYS A 13 4.54 -7.52 -18.42
N ILE A 14 5.86 -7.48 -18.25
CA ILE A 14 6.50 -6.76 -17.16
C ILE A 14 6.27 -5.25 -17.31
N ASN A 15 6.49 -4.70 -18.51
CA ASN A 15 6.26 -3.28 -18.79
C ASN A 15 4.79 -2.90 -18.60
N GLU A 16 3.87 -3.75 -19.04
CA GLU A 16 2.42 -3.59 -18.82
C GLU A 16 2.09 -3.55 -17.32
N ALA A 17 2.59 -4.52 -16.54
CA ALA A 17 2.35 -4.58 -15.10
C ALA A 17 2.88 -3.34 -14.37
N ILE A 18 4.11 -2.90 -14.69
CA ILE A 18 4.70 -1.69 -14.11
C ILE A 18 3.85 -0.46 -14.47
N SER A 19 3.45 -0.33 -15.73
CA SER A 19 2.63 0.79 -16.21
C SER A 19 1.28 0.84 -15.49
N VAL A 20 0.62 -0.30 -15.31
CA VAL A 20 -0.66 -0.40 -14.58
C VAL A 20 -0.49 -0.02 -13.11
N ILE A 21 0.54 -0.54 -12.44
CA ILE A 21 0.83 -0.21 -11.03
C ILE A 21 1.03 1.30 -10.85
N LEU A 22 1.84 1.92 -11.72
CA LEU A 22 2.07 3.36 -11.68
C LEU A 22 0.79 4.17 -11.95
N ALA A 23 -0.04 3.73 -12.89
CA ALA A 23 -1.32 4.35 -13.19
C ALA A 23 -2.30 4.29 -12.00
N GLU A 24 -2.37 3.15 -11.29
CA GLU A 24 -3.21 3.03 -10.10
C GLU A 24 -2.71 3.91 -8.94
N HIS A 25 -1.39 3.95 -8.72
CA HIS A 25 -0.80 4.88 -7.74
C HIS A 25 -1.13 6.34 -8.07
N LYS A 26 -1.08 6.74 -9.35
CA LYS A 26 -1.50 8.07 -9.80
C LYS A 26 -2.97 8.34 -9.55
N LYS A 27 -3.86 7.39 -9.84
CA LYS A 27 -5.30 7.54 -9.56
C LYS A 27 -5.56 7.81 -8.09
N MET A 28 -4.83 7.14 -7.19
CA MET A 28 -4.94 7.39 -5.75
C MET A 28 -4.53 8.83 -5.37
N THR A 29 -3.41 9.35 -5.92
CA THR A 29 -2.96 10.72 -5.64
C THR A 29 -3.90 11.78 -6.22
N GLU A 30 -4.58 11.47 -7.33
CA GLU A 30 -5.62 12.30 -7.96
C GLU A 30 -6.98 12.23 -7.25
N GLY A 31 -7.13 11.39 -6.21
CA GLY A 31 -8.39 11.23 -5.47
C GLY A 31 -9.47 10.45 -6.20
N LYS A 32 -9.10 9.66 -7.22
CA LYS A 32 -9.97 8.73 -7.94
C LYS A 32 -10.21 7.46 -7.11
N ILE A 33 -10.74 7.65 -5.91
CA ILE A 33 -11.15 6.61 -4.97
C ILE A 33 -12.65 6.76 -4.77
N THR A 34 -13.44 5.72 -4.96
CA THR A 34 -14.88 5.78 -4.69
C THR A 34 -15.17 5.59 -3.20
N ASP A 35 -16.34 6.08 -2.75
CA ASP A 35 -16.74 5.88 -1.35
C ASP A 35 -16.93 4.39 -1.03
N GLU A 36 -17.40 3.60 -2.01
CA GLU A 36 -17.53 2.15 -1.89
C GLU A 36 -16.17 1.47 -1.70
N GLU A 37 -15.14 1.86 -2.44
CA GLU A 37 -13.78 1.36 -2.27
C GLU A 37 -13.22 1.70 -0.89
N LEU A 38 -13.45 2.92 -0.40
CA LEU A 38 -13.01 3.33 0.93
C LEU A 38 -13.69 2.51 2.03
N ILE A 39 -15.02 2.36 1.95
CA ILE A 39 -15.79 1.55 2.89
C ILE A 39 -15.29 0.10 2.86
N ARG A 40 -15.17 -0.49 1.67
CA ARG A 40 -14.72 -1.87 1.50
C ARG A 40 -13.30 -2.08 2.04
N ALA A 41 -12.40 -1.13 1.83
CA ALA A 41 -11.03 -1.18 2.36
C ALA A 41 -11.03 -1.15 3.90
N LYS A 42 -11.82 -0.24 4.51
CA LYS A 42 -11.97 -0.17 5.97
C LYS A 42 -12.53 -1.47 6.54
N GLU A 43 -13.60 -2.00 5.97
CA GLU A 43 -14.20 -3.27 6.44
C GLU A 43 -13.21 -4.44 6.32
N MET A 44 -12.45 -4.51 5.22
CA MET A 44 -11.42 -5.53 5.05
C MET A 44 -10.34 -5.43 6.14
N ILE A 45 -9.89 -4.22 6.49
CA ILE A 45 -8.90 -4.01 7.55
C ILE A 45 -9.48 -4.39 8.92
N LYS A 46 -10.71 -3.96 9.23
CA LYS A 46 -11.41 -4.33 10.49
C LYS A 46 -11.52 -5.83 10.64
N GLY A 47 -11.99 -6.53 9.59
CA GLY A 47 -12.09 -7.98 9.58
C GLY A 47 -10.75 -8.67 9.83
N ARG A 48 -9.67 -8.21 9.19
CA ARG A 48 -8.32 -8.77 9.43
C ARG A 48 -7.83 -8.56 10.86
N ILE A 49 -8.06 -7.38 11.43
CA ILE A 49 -7.68 -7.10 12.82
C ILE A 49 -8.44 -8.05 13.75
N LEU A 50 -9.77 -8.14 13.63
CA LEU A 50 -10.59 -8.98 14.50
C LEU A 50 -10.18 -10.46 14.41
N LEU A 51 -9.99 -10.99 13.20
CA LEU A 51 -9.52 -12.37 13.00
C LEU A 51 -8.14 -12.62 13.63
N SER A 52 -7.24 -11.63 13.58
CA SER A 52 -5.92 -11.78 14.19
C SER A 52 -5.98 -11.88 15.72
N MET A 53 -7.05 -11.38 16.35
CA MET A 53 -7.23 -11.38 17.81
C MET A 53 -7.80 -12.70 18.36
N GLU A 54 -8.03 -13.71 17.52
CA GLU A 54 -8.44 -15.04 17.97
C GLU A 54 -7.26 -15.87 18.52
N ASP A 55 -6.04 -15.52 18.14
CA ASP A 55 -4.82 -16.21 18.56
C ASP A 55 -4.08 -15.39 19.64
N SER A 56 -3.88 -16.00 20.81
CA SER A 56 -3.21 -15.34 21.95
C SER A 56 -1.78 -14.85 21.67
N SER A 57 -1.04 -15.50 20.76
CA SER A 57 0.30 -15.08 20.36
C SER A 57 0.27 -13.82 19.47
N ASN A 58 -0.75 -13.69 18.62
CA ASN A 58 -0.98 -12.47 17.86
C ASN A 58 -1.38 -11.31 18.78
N ILE A 59 -2.23 -11.56 19.78
CA ILE A 59 -2.59 -10.56 20.79
C ILE A 59 -1.33 -10.07 21.53
N ALA A 60 -0.49 -11.00 22.01
CA ALA A 60 0.75 -10.65 22.70
C ALA A 60 1.70 -9.85 21.80
N THR A 61 1.81 -10.23 20.51
CA THR A 61 2.64 -9.52 19.53
C THR A 61 2.12 -8.11 19.26
N TRP A 62 0.79 -7.93 19.14
CA TRP A 62 0.15 -6.64 18.94
C TRP A 62 0.50 -5.65 20.05
N TYR A 63 0.21 -6.02 21.30
CA TYR A 63 0.48 -5.16 22.46
C TYR A 63 1.98 -4.98 22.71
N GLY A 64 2.77 -6.05 22.60
CA GLY A 64 4.21 -5.99 22.78
C GLY A 64 4.89 -5.05 21.78
N THR A 65 4.53 -5.13 20.50
CA THR A 65 5.08 -4.25 19.46
C THR A 65 4.71 -2.79 19.71
N LYS A 66 3.45 -2.52 20.07
CA LYS A 66 2.98 -1.16 20.39
C LYS A 66 3.71 -0.56 21.58
N LEU A 67 3.85 -1.33 22.66
CA LEU A 67 4.57 -0.88 23.85
C LEU A 67 6.04 -0.60 23.55
N ILE A 68 6.71 -1.46 22.77
CA ILE A 68 8.13 -1.30 22.43
C ILE A 68 8.36 -0.08 21.52
N LEU A 69 7.52 0.12 20.50
CA LEU A 69 7.73 1.17 19.50
C LEU A 69 7.17 2.53 19.90
N GLU A 70 6.06 2.55 20.64
CA GLU A 70 5.28 3.77 20.92
C GLU A 70 5.18 4.09 22.42
N ASN A 71 5.67 3.21 23.30
CA ASN A 71 5.56 3.31 24.76
C ASN A 71 4.12 3.51 25.26
N LYS A 72 3.15 3.00 24.49
CA LYS A 72 1.72 3.01 24.77
C LYS A 72 1.05 1.81 24.12
N THR A 73 -0.11 1.45 24.65
CA THR A 73 -0.97 0.41 24.08
C THR A 73 -2.35 0.98 23.82
N GLU A 74 -2.99 0.55 22.75
CA GLU A 74 -4.35 0.94 22.37
C GLU A 74 -5.16 -0.35 22.20
N THR A 75 -6.43 -0.32 22.61
CA THR A 75 -7.31 -1.48 22.43
C THR A 75 -7.70 -1.62 20.96
N VAL A 76 -8.19 -2.80 20.59
CA VAL A 76 -8.65 -3.07 19.23
C VAL A 76 -9.81 -2.15 18.86
N GLU A 77 -10.72 -1.89 19.79
CA GLU A 77 -11.86 -0.99 19.64
C GLU A 77 -11.39 0.44 19.36
N GLU A 78 -10.41 0.96 20.11
CA GLU A 78 -9.85 2.29 19.89
C GLU A 78 -9.23 2.44 18.50
N VAL A 79 -8.54 1.39 18.02
CA VAL A 79 -7.95 1.38 16.67
C VAL A 79 -9.02 1.32 15.58
N ILE A 80 -10.08 0.54 15.80
CA ILE A 80 -11.23 0.48 14.89
C ILE A 80 -11.95 1.84 14.81
N GLU A 81 -12.17 2.51 15.94
CA GLU A 81 -12.79 3.85 15.95
C GLU A 81 -11.96 4.88 15.19
N LYS A 82 -10.62 4.80 15.28
CA LYS A 82 -9.74 5.67 14.49
C LYS A 82 -9.84 5.36 13.00
N LEU A 83 -9.87 4.08 12.64
CA LEU A 83 -10.02 3.65 11.24
C LEU A 83 -11.34 4.13 10.64
N ASP A 84 -12.43 4.07 11.39
CA ASP A 84 -13.75 4.53 10.93
C ASP A 84 -13.76 6.03 10.64
N LYS A 85 -12.99 6.83 11.40
CA LYS A 85 -12.87 8.29 11.22
C LYS A 85 -12.03 8.71 10.00
N VAL A 86 -11.25 7.81 9.41
CA VAL A 86 -10.37 8.15 8.27
C VAL A 86 -11.20 8.64 7.08
N SER A 87 -10.97 9.87 6.66
CA SER A 87 -11.63 10.47 5.50
C SER A 87 -10.94 10.08 4.20
N LYS A 88 -11.66 10.24 3.08
CA LYS A 88 -11.08 10.06 1.75
C LYS A 88 -9.98 11.08 1.49
N GLU A 89 -10.17 12.30 1.96
CA GLU A 89 -9.22 13.41 1.85
C GLU A 89 -7.90 13.08 2.54
N GLU A 90 -7.93 12.53 3.76
CA GLU A 90 -6.72 12.08 4.47
C GLU A 90 -5.99 10.97 3.72
N VAL A 91 -6.73 10.02 3.11
CA VAL A 91 -6.11 8.97 2.28
C VAL A 91 -5.40 9.56 1.08
N VAL A 92 -6.01 10.55 0.41
CA VAL A 92 -5.43 11.22 -0.76
C VAL A 92 -4.19 12.02 -0.38
N GLU A 93 -4.23 12.75 0.75
CA GLU A 93 -3.07 13.51 1.23
C GLU A 93 -1.89 12.60 1.58
N VAL A 94 -2.15 11.49 2.27
CA VAL A 94 -1.10 10.47 2.54
C VAL A 94 -0.59 9.84 1.24
N ALA A 95 -1.48 9.58 0.27
CA ALA A 95 -1.07 9.05 -1.03
C ALA A 95 -0.10 10.00 -1.74
N LYS A 96 -0.38 11.31 -1.77
CA LYS A 96 0.53 12.33 -2.33
C LYS A 96 1.85 12.44 -1.58
N ASP A 97 1.82 12.27 -0.26
CA ASP A 97 3.04 12.34 0.55
C ASP A 97 3.98 11.14 0.29
N ILE A 98 3.41 9.95 0.06
CA ILE A 98 4.16 8.70 -0.13
C ILE A 98 4.54 8.45 -1.59
N VAL A 99 3.60 8.64 -2.52
CA VAL A 99 3.78 8.36 -3.95
C VAL A 99 4.40 9.58 -4.61
N ARG A 100 5.72 9.70 -4.47
CA ARG A 100 6.51 10.78 -5.05
C ARG A 100 7.36 10.26 -6.21
N PRO A 101 7.23 10.79 -7.43
CA PRO A 101 7.92 10.26 -8.62
C PRO A 101 9.42 10.18 -8.46
N GLU A 102 10.02 11.20 -7.84
CA GLU A 102 11.45 11.31 -7.61
C GLU A 102 11.99 10.32 -6.56
N LYS A 103 11.10 9.61 -5.84
CA LYS A 103 11.45 8.63 -4.80
C LYS A 103 11.01 7.21 -5.14
N LEU A 104 10.52 6.97 -6.35
CA LEU A 104 10.14 5.61 -6.78
C LEU A 104 11.39 4.73 -6.94
N ASN A 105 11.26 3.49 -6.49
CA ASN A 105 12.29 2.46 -6.59
C ASN A 105 11.68 1.19 -7.17
N LEU A 106 12.39 0.54 -8.10
CA LEU A 106 11.98 -0.72 -8.72
C LEU A 106 13.02 -1.79 -8.41
N ALA A 107 12.57 -2.91 -7.87
CA ALA A 107 13.35 -4.13 -7.75
C ALA A 107 12.67 -5.23 -8.58
N LEU A 108 13.43 -5.87 -9.46
CA LEU A 108 12.96 -6.93 -10.35
C LEU A 108 13.92 -8.11 -10.28
N ILE A 109 13.37 -9.32 -10.21
CA ILE A 109 14.14 -10.57 -10.20
C ILE A 109 13.72 -11.39 -11.41
N GLY A 110 14.66 -11.66 -12.33
CA GLY A 110 14.40 -12.42 -13.55
C GLY A 110 15.61 -12.46 -14.49
N PRO A 111 15.54 -13.20 -15.61
CA PRO A 111 16.63 -13.36 -16.56
C PRO A 111 16.79 -12.14 -17.48
N PHE A 112 16.96 -10.96 -16.90
CA PHE A 112 17.02 -9.67 -17.60
C PHE A 112 18.20 -8.84 -17.15
N ASN A 113 18.63 -7.92 -18.01
CA ASN A 113 19.67 -6.94 -17.67
C ASN A 113 19.04 -5.62 -17.23
N ASN A 114 19.76 -4.83 -16.42
CA ASN A 114 19.28 -3.52 -15.97
C ASN A 114 18.90 -2.59 -17.14
N GLU A 115 19.60 -2.69 -18.28
CA GLU A 115 19.32 -1.91 -19.49
C GLU A 115 17.91 -2.14 -20.04
N ASP A 116 17.33 -3.34 -19.83
CA ASP A 116 16.02 -3.72 -20.38
C ASP A 116 14.88 -2.88 -19.80
N PHE A 117 15.10 -2.30 -18.61
CA PHE A 117 14.08 -1.59 -17.83
C PHE A 117 14.54 -0.20 -17.40
N ARG A 118 15.62 0.32 -18.00
CA ARG A 118 16.08 1.68 -17.71
C ARG A 118 15.05 2.70 -18.13
N GLY A 119 14.78 3.64 -17.23
CA GLY A 119 13.92 4.78 -17.49
C GLY A 119 12.41 4.50 -17.35
N LEU A 120 11.98 3.29 -16.98
CA LEU A 120 10.56 2.99 -16.79
C LEU A 120 9.91 3.81 -15.65
N LEU A 121 10.69 4.22 -14.66
CA LEU A 121 10.21 5.07 -13.57
C LEU A 121 10.33 6.57 -13.89
N THR A 122 11.13 6.96 -14.89
CA THR A 122 11.48 8.36 -15.18
C THR A 122 10.90 8.87 -16.49
N ASN A 123 10.49 7.98 -17.40
CA ASN A 123 9.90 8.35 -18.68
C ASN A 123 8.39 8.58 -18.51
N ASP A 124 8.04 9.83 -18.23
CA ASP A 124 6.80 10.48 -18.68
C ASP A 124 5.48 9.73 -18.45
N HIS A 125 5.30 9.14 -17.26
CA HIS A 125 3.98 8.69 -16.80
C HIS A 125 3.16 9.81 -16.11
N GLY A 126 3.65 11.05 -16.20
CA GLY A 126 2.94 12.27 -15.78
C GLY A 126 2.43 12.23 -14.34
N LEU A 127 3.20 11.63 -13.42
CA LEU A 127 2.98 11.84 -12.00
C LEU A 127 3.48 13.23 -11.59
#